data_AF-A0A813BUC0-F1
#
_entry.id   AF-A0A813BUC0-F1
#
_cell.length_a   1.000
_cell.length_b   1.000
_cell.length_c   1.000
_cell.angle_alpha   90.00
_cell.angle_beta   90.00
_cell.angle_gamma   90.00
#
_symmetry.space_group_name_H-M   'P 1'
#
loop_
_entity.id
_entity.type
_entity.pdbx_description
1 polymer ?
#
loop_
_entity_poly.entity_id
_entity_poly.type
_entity_poly.pdbx_seq_one_letter_code
_entity_poly.pdbx_strand_id
1 'polypeptide(L)'
;MAFRYAFRVARSGLRYAASRPALAAAATTVTGSAVAGFAWAKPSACQTSSLVDVSGLTKVAKTDDVGLLPQPTNPKYKTALVQIYVGSQPFGGSDKSASGHRYDSIPIANGMIASGMSCQLVHYVPEEHDAFIKAMEGFDAIIVRCNPGQINAAGGDQMKFDDAMRGLQKKGKQ
;
A
#
# COMPACT_ATOMS: atom_id res chain seq x y z
N MET A 1 45.29 33.52 -28.77
CA MET A 1 45.06 34.11 -27.44
C MET A 1 44.35 33.06 -26.59
N ALA A 2 45.12 32.23 -25.87
CA ALA A 2 44.62 31.03 -25.19
C ALA A 2 44.65 31.25 -23.67
N PHE A 3 43.48 31.37 -23.05
CA PHE A 3 43.33 31.45 -21.60
C PHE A 3 43.47 30.05 -21.00
N ARG A 4 44.60 29.80 -20.32
CA ARG A 4 44.81 28.60 -19.50
C ARG A 4 44.16 28.80 -18.14
N TYR A 5 43.08 28.08 -17.85
CA TYR A 5 42.59 27.89 -16.48
C TYR A 5 43.23 26.63 -15.89
N ALA A 6 44.18 26.80 -14.98
CA ALA A 6 44.80 25.71 -14.23
C ALA A 6 44.00 25.45 -12.95
N PHE A 7 43.24 24.35 -12.90
CA PHE A 7 42.58 23.90 -11.67
C PHE A 7 43.56 23.04 -10.88
N ARG A 8 44.10 23.60 -9.79
CA ARG A 8 45.05 22.93 -8.88
C ARG A 8 44.26 22.10 -7.87
N VAL A 9 44.10 20.80 -8.14
CA VAL A 9 43.53 19.85 -7.16
C VAL A 9 44.57 19.57 -6.07
N ALA A 10 44.34 20.08 -4.87
CA ALA A 10 45.10 19.72 -3.68
C ALA A 10 44.71 18.31 -3.23
N ARG A 11 45.61 17.33 -3.37
CA ARG A 11 45.50 16.02 -2.72
C ARG A 11 45.99 16.14 -1.28
N SER A 12 45.07 16.25 -0.32
CA SER A 12 45.36 16.01 1.10
C SER A 12 45.36 14.50 1.35
N GLY A 13 46.55 13.92 1.52
CA GLY A 13 46.72 12.53 1.92
C GLY A 13 46.47 12.38 3.42
N LEU A 14 45.27 11.96 3.81
CA LEU A 14 45.00 11.50 5.17
C LEU A 14 45.27 9.98 5.23
N ARG A 15 46.40 9.61 5.84
CA ARG A 15 46.75 8.21 6.13
C ARG A 15 45.90 7.76 7.33
N TYR A 16 44.95 6.86 7.11
CA TYR A 16 44.19 6.23 8.18
C TYR A 16 45.03 5.06 8.75
N ALA A 17 45.53 5.22 9.98
CA ALA A 17 46.25 4.18 10.69
C ALA A 17 45.25 3.11 11.17
N ALA A 18 45.45 1.85 10.76
CA ALA A 18 44.68 0.73 11.25
C ALA A 18 45.19 0.30 12.62
N SER A 19 44.51 0.70 13.70
CA SER A 19 44.68 0.12 15.03
C SER A 19 43.61 -0.96 15.25
N ARG A 20 44.04 -2.23 15.31
CA ARG A 20 43.20 -3.36 15.74
C ARG A 20 43.19 -3.38 17.27
N PRO A 21 42.05 -3.32 17.97
CA PRO A 21 42.01 -3.70 19.37
C PRO A 21 41.87 -5.22 19.49
N ALA A 22 42.62 -5.79 20.42
CA ALA A 22 42.62 -7.21 20.75
C ALA A 22 41.26 -7.64 21.32
N LEU A 23 40.81 -8.82 20.88
CA LEU A 23 39.59 -9.48 21.35
C LEU A 23 39.85 -10.06 22.75
N ALA A 24 39.32 -9.42 23.79
CA ALA A 24 39.26 -10.00 25.13
C ALA A 24 37.95 -10.79 25.27
N ALA A 25 38.06 -12.11 25.45
CA ALA A 25 36.94 -12.99 25.71
C ALA A 25 36.49 -12.84 27.17
N ALA A 26 35.30 -12.25 27.38
CA ALA A 26 34.59 -12.31 28.65
C ALA A 26 33.48 -13.37 28.55
N ALA A 27 33.72 -14.52 29.16
CA ALA A 27 32.70 -15.57 29.31
C ALA A 27 31.74 -15.15 30.45
N THR A 28 30.56 -14.67 30.07
CA THR A 28 29.45 -14.49 31.02
C THR A 28 28.52 -15.69 30.90
N THR A 29 28.51 -16.52 31.94
CA THR A 29 27.60 -17.65 32.10
C THR A 29 26.17 -17.11 32.26
N VAL A 30 25.36 -17.20 31.20
CA VAL A 30 23.91 -16.99 31.29
C VAL A 30 23.29 -18.29 31.77
N THR A 31 22.89 -18.32 33.04
CA THR A 31 22.03 -19.36 33.60
C THR A 31 20.71 -19.40 32.83
N GLY A 32 20.37 -20.59 32.33
CA GLY A 32 19.25 -20.81 31.41
C GLY A 32 17.90 -20.35 31.94
N SER A 33 17.24 -19.49 31.18
CA SER A 33 15.79 -19.34 31.20
C SER A 33 15.18 -20.30 30.19
N ALA A 34 14.15 -21.02 30.62
CA ALA A 34 13.45 -22.04 29.85
C ALA A 34 13.07 -21.54 28.44
N VAL A 35 13.51 -22.28 27.42
CA VAL A 35 12.99 -22.17 26.06
C VAL A 35 11.52 -22.58 26.09
N ALA A 36 10.62 -21.60 26.10
CA ALA A 36 9.22 -21.83 25.79
C ALA A 36 9.16 -22.39 24.36
N GLY A 37 8.74 -23.65 24.24
CA GLY A 37 8.61 -24.32 22.96
C GLY A 37 7.71 -23.52 22.03
N PHE A 38 8.19 -23.31 20.79
CA PHE A 38 7.39 -22.73 19.72
C PHE A 38 6.31 -23.75 19.36
N ALA A 39 5.13 -23.62 19.97
CA ALA A 39 3.97 -24.43 19.63
C ALA A 39 3.51 -24.02 18.23
N TRP A 40 3.48 -24.98 17.31
CA TRP A 40 2.83 -24.82 16.02
C TRP A 40 1.34 -24.56 16.27
N ALA A 41 0.90 -23.32 16.07
CA ALA A 41 -0.49 -22.97 16.22
C ALA A 41 -1.33 -23.83 15.27
N LYS A 42 -2.34 -24.52 15.79
CA LYS A 42 -3.33 -25.22 14.98
C LYS A 42 -3.93 -24.23 13.97
N PRO A 43 -4.21 -24.64 12.71
CA PRO A 43 -4.87 -23.76 11.77
C PRO A 43 -6.23 -23.39 12.37
N SER A 44 -6.37 -22.11 12.71
CA SER A 44 -7.63 -21.57 13.21
C SER A 44 -8.68 -21.83 12.14
N ALA A 45 -9.78 -22.49 12.52
CA ALA A 45 -10.98 -22.54 11.72
C ALA A 45 -11.29 -21.12 11.21
N CYS A 46 -11.62 -21.02 9.92
CA CYS A 46 -11.91 -19.80 9.18
C CYS A 46 -12.73 -18.83 10.03
N GLN A 47 -12.03 -17.86 10.64
CA GLN A 47 -12.67 -16.69 11.20
C GLN A 47 -13.28 -15.99 9.98
N THR A 48 -14.61 -15.86 9.93
CA THR A 48 -15.29 -15.01 8.94
C THR A 48 -14.58 -13.68 8.93
N SER A 49 -13.87 -13.38 7.84
CA SER A 49 -13.05 -12.19 7.75
C SER A 49 -13.92 -10.98 8.09
N SER A 50 -13.51 -10.16 9.06
CA SER A 50 -14.18 -8.90 9.37
C SER A 50 -14.14 -7.91 8.19
N LEU A 51 -13.43 -8.24 7.12
CA LEU A 51 -13.33 -7.49 5.87
C LEU A 51 -14.58 -7.66 4.99
N VAL A 52 -14.75 -6.72 4.06
CA VAL A 52 -15.79 -6.77 3.03
C VAL A 52 -15.32 -7.71 1.92
N ASP A 53 -16.21 -8.57 1.43
CA ASP A 53 -15.91 -9.44 0.29
C ASP A 53 -15.80 -8.61 -1.00
N VAL A 54 -14.59 -8.59 -1.57
CA VAL A 54 -14.25 -7.93 -2.84
C VAL A 54 -13.70 -8.92 -3.86
N SER A 55 -13.83 -10.23 -3.60
CA SER A 55 -13.27 -11.28 -4.46
C SER A 55 -13.88 -11.32 -5.87
N GLY A 56 -15.11 -10.81 -6.02
CA GLY A 56 -15.80 -10.68 -7.30
C GLY A 56 -15.34 -9.48 -8.15
N LEU A 57 -14.38 -8.67 -7.69
CA LEU A 57 -13.84 -7.54 -8.43
C LEU A 57 -12.45 -7.86 -8.97
N THR A 58 -12.17 -7.36 -10.16
CA THR A 58 -10.85 -7.52 -10.78
C THR A 58 -9.78 -6.73 -10.04
N LYS A 59 -8.78 -7.43 -9.49
CA LYS A 59 -7.58 -6.82 -8.91
C LYS A 59 -6.52 -6.60 -10.00
N VAL A 60 -6.26 -5.33 -10.33
CA VAL A 60 -5.30 -4.96 -11.39
C VAL A 60 -3.86 -4.83 -10.87
N ALA A 61 -3.66 -4.87 -9.55
CA ALA A 61 -2.34 -4.84 -8.96
C ALA A 61 -1.49 -6.03 -9.43
N LYS A 62 -0.27 -5.77 -9.90
CA LYS A 62 0.64 -6.80 -10.42
C LYS A 62 1.45 -7.50 -9.34
N THR A 63 1.61 -6.86 -8.18
CA THR A 63 2.32 -7.39 -7.02
C THR A 63 1.40 -7.31 -5.81
N ASP A 64 1.46 -8.29 -4.92
CA ASP A 64 0.59 -8.47 -3.74
C ASP A 64 0.74 -7.34 -2.71
N ASP A 65 0.23 -6.14 -3.04
CA ASP A 65 0.16 -4.93 -2.21
C ASP A 65 1.41 -4.71 -1.34
N VAL A 66 2.60 -4.81 -1.94
CA VAL A 66 3.88 -4.78 -1.21
C VAL A 66 3.95 -3.54 -0.31
N GLY A 67 4.18 -3.78 0.98
CA GLY A 67 4.27 -2.75 2.00
C GLY A 67 2.94 -2.40 2.69
N LEU A 68 1.82 -3.02 2.31
CA LEU A 68 0.56 -2.92 3.05
C LEU A 68 0.66 -3.68 4.38
N LEU A 69 0.24 -3.03 5.47
CA LEU A 69 0.18 -3.65 6.78
C LEU A 69 -0.92 -4.72 6.86
N PRO A 70 -0.79 -5.73 7.74
CA PRO A 70 -1.85 -6.70 7.97
C PRO A 70 -3.11 -5.98 8.47
N GLN A 71 -4.26 -6.37 7.95
CA GLN A 71 -5.55 -5.81 8.37
C GLN A 71 -5.84 -6.20 9.83
N PRO A 72 -6.43 -5.29 10.63
CA PRO A 72 -6.79 -5.61 12.01
C PRO A 72 -7.90 -6.68 12.05
N THR A 73 -7.83 -7.60 13.02
CA THR A 73 -8.84 -8.68 13.16
C THR A 73 -10.24 -8.13 13.42
N ASN A 74 -10.34 -7.03 14.16
CA ASN A 74 -11.60 -6.35 14.49
C ASN A 74 -11.48 -4.84 14.20
N PRO A 75 -11.65 -4.41 12.94
CA PRO A 75 -11.55 -3.00 12.56
C PRO A 75 -12.68 -2.18 13.18
N LYS A 76 -12.38 -0.96 13.63
CA LYS A 76 -13.40 0.01 14.08
C LYS A 76 -14.34 0.41 12.94
N TYR A 77 -13.77 0.59 11.76
CA TYR A 77 -14.47 0.94 10.53
C TYR A 77 -13.85 0.20 9.36
N LYS A 78 -14.67 -0.17 8.38
CA LYS A 78 -14.25 -0.78 7.13
C LYS A 78 -14.14 0.29 6.06
N THR A 79 -12.92 0.58 5.63
CA THR A 79 -12.69 1.58 4.58
C THR A 79 -12.15 0.96 3.30
N ALA A 80 -12.47 1.59 2.18
CA ALA A 80 -11.92 1.26 0.88
C ALA A 80 -11.10 2.43 0.35
N LEU A 81 -9.96 2.15 -0.27
CA LEU A 81 -9.24 3.11 -1.09
C LEU A 81 -9.44 2.72 -2.55
N VAL A 82 -10.22 3.53 -3.25
CA VAL A 82 -10.58 3.32 -4.65
C VAL A 82 -9.58 4.02 -5.53
N GLN A 83 -9.05 3.29 -6.49
CA GLN A 83 -8.13 3.78 -7.50
C GLN A 83 -8.53 3.23 -8.87
N ILE A 84 -8.08 3.85 -9.95
CA ILE A 84 -8.39 3.40 -11.31
C ILE A 84 -7.10 3.09 -12.05
N TYR A 85 -7.10 2.09 -12.92
CA TYR A 85 -5.98 1.75 -13.79
C TYR A 85 -6.33 1.97 -15.26
N VAL A 86 -5.58 2.83 -15.95
CA VAL A 86 -5.82 3.13 -17.38
C VAL A 86 -4.94 2.22 -18.24
N GLY A 87 -5.50 1.16 -18.79
CA GLY A 87 -4.75 0.14 -19.55
C GLY A 87 -3.98 0.66 -20.76
N SER A 88 -4.43 1.78 -21.36
CA SER A 88 -3.77 2.42 -22.49
C SER A 88 -2.50 3.21 -22.12
N GLN A 89 -2.28 3.46 -20.82
CA GLN A 89 -1.12 4.22 -20.35
C GLN A 89 -0.06 3.33 -19.69
N PRO A 90 1.23 3.68 -19.81
CA PRO A 90 2.30 2.99 -19.10
C PRO A 90 2.00 2.91 -17.60
N PHE A 91 2.05 1.70 -17.05
CA PHE A 91 1.76 1.40 -15.64
C PHE A 91 0.38 1.85 -15.13
N GLY A 92 -0.57 2.15 -16.02
CA GLY A 92 -1.92 2.61 -15.63
C GLY A 92 -2.06 4.12 -15.46
N GLY A 93 -1.02 4.89 -15.76
CA GLY A 93 -0.95 6.34 -15.60
C GLY A 93 0.36 6.79 -14.94
N SER A 94 0.76 8.05 -15.20
CA SER A 94 1.99 8.64 -14.64
C SER A 94 2.00 8.75 -13.11
N ASP A 95 0.81 8.69 -12.48
CA ASP A 95 0.61 8.75 -11.04
C ASP A 95 0.87 7.41 -10.32
N LYS A 96 1.23 6.35 -11.06
CA LYS A 96 1.34 4.99 -10.56
C LYS A 96 2.72 4.42 -10.74
N SER A 97 3.01 3.43 -9.91
CA SER A 97 4.23 2.63 -9.98
C SER A 97 3.97 1.31 -10.72
N ALA A 98 5.03 0.52 -10.94
CA ALA A 98 4.93 -0.78 -11.61
C ALA A 98 3.98 -1.78 -10.92
N SER A 99 3.67 -1.59 -9.63
CA SER A 99 2.68 -2.40 -8.91
C SER A 99 1.24 -2.18 -9.39
N GLY A 100 0.97 -1.07 -10.09
CA GLY A 100 -0.38 -0.65 -10.48
C GLY A 100 -1.12 0.12 -9.39
N HIS A 101 -0.47 0.44 -8.28
CA HIS A 101 -0.96 1.40 -7.28
C HIS A 101 -0.37 2.79 -7.48
N ARG A 102 -1.13 3.79 -7.02
CA ARG A 102 -0.60 5.14 -6.85
C ARG A 102 0.46 5.13 -5.76
N TYR A 103 1.42 6.05 -5.87
CA TYR A 103 2.51 6.19 -4.90
C TYR A 103 2.04 6.40 -3.46
N ASP A 104 0.85 6.97 -3.28
CA ASP A 104 0.28 7.30 -1.99
C ASP A 104 -0.75 6.28 -1.48
N SER A 105 -1.20 5.32 -2.30
CA SER A 105 -2.23 4.34 -1.90
C SER A 105 -1.80 3.53 -0.67
N ILE A 106 -0.57 2.98 -0.68
CA ILE A 106 -0.05 2.14 0.40
C ILE A 106 0.15 2.95 1.70
N PRO A 107 0.83 4.13 1.68
CA PRO A 107 0.92 4.98 2.86
C PRO A 107 -0.42 5.39 3.46
N ILE A 108 -1.41 5.75 2.64
CA ILE A 108 -2.75 6.12 3.11
C ILE A 108 -3.42 4.93 3.80
N ALA A 109 -3.43 3.76 3.15
CA ALA A 109 -4.03 2.56 3.72
C ALA A 109 -3.36 2.15 5.04
N ASN A 110 -2.03 2.24 5.11
CA ASN A 110 -1.28 1.97 6.34
C ASN A 110 -1.62 2.96 7.47
N GLY A 111 -1.86 4.23 7.18
CA GLY A 111 -2.33 5.20 8.17
C GLY A 111 -3.70 4.84 8.75
N MET A 112 -4.61 4.34 7.90
CA MET A 112 -5.93 3.86 8.33
C MET A 112 -5.80 2.60 9.20
N ILE A 113 -4.97 1.65 8.77
CA ILE A 113 -4.69 0.40 9.50
C ILE A 113 -4.06 0.69 10.86
N ALA A 114 -3.07 1.58 10.93
CA ALA A 114 -2.44 2.00 12.18
C ALA A 114 -3.43 2.67 13.15
N SER A 115 -4.51 3.26 12.63
CA SER A 115 -5.59 3.86 13.43
C SER A 115 -6.64 2.85 13.92
N GLY A 116 -6.48 1.57 13.58
CA GLY A 116 -7.39 0.48 13.94
C GLY A 116 -8.60 0.33 13.01
N MET A 117 -8.54 0.91 11.80
CA MET A 117 -9.54 0.70 10.74
C MET A 117 -9.01 -0.33 9.74
N SER A 118 -9.87 -1.05 9.03
CA SER A 118 -9.40 -1.85 7.88
C SER A 118 -9.43 -0.97 6.64
N CYS A 119 -8.43 -1.10 5.75
CA CYS A 119 -8.40 -0.38 4.49
C CYS A 119 -8.09 -1.33 3.35
N GLN A 120 -9.08 -1.59 2.50
CA GLN A 120 -8.93 -2.46 1.32
C GLN A 120 -8.66 -1.61 0.08
N LEU A 121 -7.61 -1.96 -0.66
CA LEU A 121 -7.29 -1.31 -1.93
C LEU A 121 -8.16 -1.93 -3.02
N VAL A 122 -8.96 -1.11 -3.70
CA VAL A 122 -9.89 -1.57 -4.74
C VAL A 122 -9.64 -0.82 -6.04
N HIS A 123 -9.55 -1.56 -7.13
CA HIS A 123 -9.46 -0.99 -8.47
C HIS A 123 -10.87 -0.85 -9.06
N TYR A 124 -11.21 0.35 -9.49
CA TYR A 124 -12.41 0.58 -10.28
C TYR A 124 -12.15 0.17 -11.73
N VAL A 125 -12.89 -0.82 -12.19
CA VAL A 125 -12.92 -1.33 -13.56
C VAL A 125 -14.27 -0.95 -14.16
N PRO A 126 -14.31 -0.11 -15.21
CA PRO A 126 -15.57 0.41 -15.76
C PRO A 126 -16.61 -0.65 -16.14
N GLU A 127 -16.15 -1.80 -16.63
CA GLU A 127 -16.97 -2.92 -17.05
C GLU A 127 -17.69 -3.59 -15.86
N GLU A 128 -17.15 -3.46 -14.65
CA GLU A 128 -17.66 -4.07 -13.43
C GLU A 128 -18.40 -3.06 -12.53
N HIS A 129 -18.86 -1.93 -13.09
CA HIS A 129 -19.43 -0.82 -12.32
C HIS A 129 -20.49 -1.25 -11.30
N ASP A 130 -21.48 -2.05 -11.70
CA ASP A 130 -22.59 -2.43 -10.82
C ASP A 130 -22.12 -3.36 -9.68
N ALA A 131 -21.19 -4.27 -9.98
CA ALA A 131 -20.57 -5.14 -8.97
C ALA A 131 -19.71 -4.34 -8.00
N PHE A 132 -18.96 -3.36 -8.52
CA PHE A 132 -18.15 -2.45 -7.72
C PHE A 132 -19.00 -1.65 -6.74
N ILE A 133 -20.09 -1.02 -7.20
CA ILE A 133 -20.97 -0.24 -6.31
C ILE A 133 -21.61 -1.13 -5.25
N LYS A 134 -22.04 -2.34 -5.61
CA LYS A 134 -22.57 -3.31 -4.65
C LYS A 134 -21.56 -3.70 -3.58
N ALA A 135 -20.30 -3.91 -3.95
CA ALA A 135 -19.23 -4.17 -2.98
C ALA A 135 -18.97 -2.95 -2.08
N MET A 136 -19.03 -1.74 -2.65
CA MET A 136 -18.81 -0.49 -1.91
C MET A 136 -19.86 -0.23 -0.81
N GLU A 137 -21.08 -0.77 -0.94
CA GLU A 137 -22.11 -0.67 0.11
C GLU A 137 -21.71 -1.37 1.43
N GLY A 138 -20.81 -2.36 1.37
CA GLY A 138 -20.30 -3.07 2.54
C GLY A 138 -19.29 -2.28 3.37
N PHE A 139 -18.77 -1.17 2.84
CA PHE A 139 -17.81 -0.30 3.53
C PHE A 139 -18.51 0.83 4.27
N ASP A 140 -17.83 1.39 5.27
CA ASP A 140 -18.28 2.55 6.04
C ASP A 140 -17.80 3.87 5.41
N ALA A 141 -16.59 3.86 4.83
CA ALA A 141 -16.01 5.01 4.16
C ALA A 141 -15.20 4.62 2.91
N ILE A 142 -15.15 5.50 1.94
CA ILE A 142 -14.55 5.28 0.62
C ILE A 142 -13.66 6.48 0.27
N ILE A 143 -12.36 6.23 0.15
CA ILE A 143 -11.38 7.23 -0.28
C ILE A 143 -11.18 7.07 -1.79
N VAL A 144 -11.71 8.02 -2.57
CA VAL A 144 -11.51 8.03 -4.02
C VAL A 144 -10.19 8.71 -4.36
N ARG A 145 -9.22 7.92 -4.84
CA ARG A 145 -7.93 8.37 -5.38
C ARG A 145 -7.88 8.19 -6.89
N CYS A 146 -8.98 8.45 -7.59
CA CYS A 146 -9.01 8.53 -9.05
C CYS A 146 -8.68 9.95 -9.52
N ASN A 147 -7.75 10.09 -10.46
CA ASN A 147 -7.48 11.41 -11.04
C ASN A 147 -8.60 11.81 -12.02
N PRO A 148 -8.97 13.10 -12.12
CA PRO A 148 -9.94 13.54 -13.11
C PRO A 148 -9.59 13.08 -14.53
N GLY A 149 -10.59 12.59 -15.27
CA GLY A 149 -10.44 12.14 -16.66
C GLY A 149 -9.90 10.72 -16.83
N GLN A 150 -9.33 10.09 -15.78
CA GLN A 150 -8.85 8.71 -15.89
C GLN A 150 -9.99 7.70 -16.08
N ILE A 151 -11.18 7.99 -15.56
CA ILE A 151 -12.36 7.13 -15.74
C ILE A 151 -12.74 7.04 -17.21
N ASN A 152 -12.85 8.20 -17.87
CA ASN A 152 -13.13 8.25 -19.31
C ASN A 152 -11.99 7.63 -20.12
N ALA A 153 -10.73 7.86 -19.74
CA ALA A 153 -9.58 7.28 -20.44
C ALA A 153 -9.50 5.75 -20.32
N ALA A 154 -10.09 5.17 -19.28
CA ALA A 154 -10.23 3.72 -19.11
C ALA A 154 -11.46 3.15 -19.84
N GLY A 155 -12.24 3.96 -20.57
CA GLY A 155 -13.45 3.53 -21.27
C GLY A 155 -14.73 3.60 -20.42
N GLY A 156 -14.66 4.18 -19.22
CA GLY A 156 -15.82 4.38 -18.35
C GLY A 156 -16.53 5.72 -18.57
N ASP A 157 -17.56 5.93 -17.75
CA ASP A 157 -18.31 7.18 -17.68
C ASP A 157 -18.07 7.85 -16.32
N GLN A 158 -17.38 9.00 -16.34
CA GLN A 158 -17.08 9.78 -15.14
C GLN A 158 -18.36 10.25 -14.43
N MET A 159 -19.39 10.68 -15.14
CA MET A 159 -20.63 11.16 -14.53
C MET A 159 -21.37 10.02 -13.84
N LYS A 160 -21.45 8.85 -14.50
CA LYS A 160 -22.04 7.64 -13.92
C LYS A 160 -21.33 7.25 -12.62
N PHE A 161 -20.00 7.30 -12.60
CA PHE A 161 -19.22 7.02 -11.39
C PHE A 161 -19.49 8.04 -10.28
N ASP A 162 -19.42 9.33 -10.58
CA ASP A 162 -19.60 10.38 -9.59
C ASP A 162 -21.01 10.35 -8.99
N ASP A 163 -22.04 10.08 -9.80
CA ASP A 163 -23.42 9.98 -9.33
C ASP A 163 -23.66 8.74 -8.46
N ALA A 164 -23.00 7.62 -8.79
CA ALA A 164 -23.03 6.43 -7.94
C ALA A 164 -22.34 6.68 -6.58
N MET A 165 -21.19 7.37 -6.56
CA MET A 165 -20.51 7.78 -5.32
C MET A 165 -21.38 8.73 -4.48
N ARG A 166 -22.02 9.72 -5.11
CA ARG A 166 -23.02 10.59 -4.44
C ARG A 166 -24.20 9.78 -3.90
N GLY A 167 -24.61 8.74 -4.59
CA GLY A 167 -25.63 7.79 -4.13
C GLY A 167 -25.22 7.08 -2.84
N LEU A 168 -23.98 6.60 -2.76
CA LEU A 168 -23.42 5.99 -1.55
C LEU A 168 -23.31 6.99 -0.39
N GLN A 169 -22.92 8.23 -0.67
CA GLN A 169 -22.90 9.30 0.34
C GLN A 169 -24.28 9.57 0.93
N LYS A 170 -25.33 9.60 0.09
CA LYS A 170 -26.72 9.73 0.56
C LYS A 170 -27.17 8.55 1.42
N LYS A 171 -26.59 7.36 1.22
CA LYS A 171 -26.82 6.17 2.06
C LYS A 171 -25.99 6.18 3.36
N GLY A 172 -25.25 7.26 3.65
CA GLY A 172 -24.47 7.44 4.87
C GLY A 172 -23.06 6.84 4.81
N LYS A 173 -22.56 6.51 3.61
CA LYS A 173 -21.16 6.10 3.42
C LYS A 173 -20.29 7.34 3.24
N GLN A 174 -19.22 7.48 4.01
CA GLN A 174 -18.35 8.67 3.97
C GLN A 174 -17.42 8.65 2.77
#